data_AF-A0A442X442-F1
#
_entry.id   AF-A0A442X442-F1
#
_cell.length_a   1.000
_cell.length_b   1.000
_cell.length_c   1.000
_cell.angle_alpha   90.00
_cell.angle_beta   90.00
_cell.angle_gamma   90.00
#
_symmetry.space_group_name_H-M   'P 1'
#
loop_
_entity.id
_entity.type
_entity.pdbx_description
1 polymer ?
#
loop_
_entity_poly.entity_id
_entity_poly.type
_entity_poly.pdbx_seq_one_letter_code
_entity_poly.pdbx_strand_id
1 'polypeptide(L)'
;MKWLEHMAAEIAARQFLIVPPREARYESITYRSRMEAALETAMPGYVFTVTIEHPGRQDHEDIVIEPDGVVFELEEFLQRIAETLAPFVADRAPRLN
;
A
#
# COMPACT_ATOMS: atom_id res chain seq x y z
N MET A 1 33.58 -1.02 15.94
CA MET A 1 33.64 -1.33 14.49
C MET A 1 32.51 -2.26 14.02
N LYS A 2 31.34 -2.34 14.68
CA LYS A 2 30.16 -3.12 14.20
C LYS A 2 28.91 -2.28 13.89
N TRP A 3 28.94 -0.99 14.22
CA TRP A 3 27.83 -0.06 13.95
C TRP A 3 27.84 0.48 12.51
N LEU A 4 29.01 0.56 11.87
CA LEU A 4 29.15 1.01 10.48
C LEU A 4 28.70 -0.05 9.46
N GLU A 5 28.75 -1.34 9.81
CA GLU A 5 28.22 -2.42 8.96
C GLU A 5 26.68 -2.47 8.97
N HIS A 6 26.05 -1.91 10.02
CA HIS A 6 24.58 -1.85 10.10
C HIS A 6 23.97 -0.74 9.23
N MET A 7 24.76 0.27 8.88
CA MET A 7 24.36 1.32 7.91
C MET A 7 24.63 0.94 6.45
N ALA A 8 25.30 -0.19 6.20
CA ALA A 8 25.88 -0.52 4.89
C ALA A 8 24.96 -1.35 3.96
N ALA A 9 23.70 -1.56 4.32
CA ALA A 9 22.73 -2.19 3.41
C ALA A 9 21.30 -1.77 3.75
N GLU A 10 21.00 -0.47 3.70
CA GLU A 10 19.61 -0.04 3.55
C GLU A 10 19.12 -0.54 2.18
N ILE A 11 18.45 -1.69 2.17
CA ILE A 11 17.90 -2.27 0.95
C ILE A 11 16.69 -1.43 0.54
N ALA A 12 16.73 -0.91 -0.69
CA ALA A 12 15.60 -0.19 -1.28
C ALA A 12 14.36 -1.09 -1.28
N ALA A 13 13.28 -0.62 -0.68
CA ALA A 13 12.02 -1.34 -0.64
C ALA A 13 11.51 -1.57 -2.06
N ARG A 14 11.29 -2.84 -2.40
CA ARG A 14 10.62 -3.24 -3.65
C ARG A 14 9.30 -3.96 -3.41
N GLN A 15 9.03 -4.36 -2.17
CA GLN A 15 7.83 -5.09 -1.78
C GLN A 15 7.09 -4.27 -0.75
N PHE A 16 5.77 -4.18 -0.92
CA PHE A 16 4.90 -3.36 -0.09
C PHE A 16 3.64 -4.13 0.27
N LEU A 17 3.35 -4.22 1.56
CA LEU A 17 2.04 -4.64 2.03
C LEU A 17 1.11 -3.43 2.06
N ILE A 18 -0.05 -3.57 1.44
CA ILE A 18 -1.11 -2.59 1.45
C ILE A 18 -2.23 -3.17 2.31
N VAL A 19 -2.52 -2.50 3.42
CA VAL A 19 -3.49 -2.96 4.41
C VAL A 19 -4.66 -1.97 4.37
N PRO A 20 -5.73 -2.28 3.63
CA PRO A 20 -6.91 -1.43 3.61
C PRO A 20 -7.71 -1.59 4.91
N PRO A 21 -8.56 -0.61 5.24
CA PRO A 21 -9.31 -0.64 6.47
C PRO A 21 -10.40 -1.71 6.49
N ARG A 22 -11.02 -1.93 7.65
CA ARG A 22 -12.14 -2.86 7.84
C ARG A 22 -13.44 -2.33 7.23
N GLU A 23 -13.47 -2.21 5.91
CA GLU A 23 -14.68 -1.91 5.13
C GLU A 23 -15.03 -3.08 4.20
N ALA A 24 -16.34 -3.35 4.08
CA ALA A 24 -16.86 -4.51 3.34
C ALA A 24 -16.38 -4.60 1.88
N ARG A 25 -16.11 -3.45 1.22
CA ARG A 25 -15.59 -3.43 -0.15
C ARG A 25 -14.23 -4.11 -0.28
N TYR A 26 -13.37 -3.95 0.72
CA TYR A 26 -12.04 -4.55 0.73
C TYR A 26 -12.06 -6.03 1.07
N GLU A 27 -13.18 -6.61 1.51
CA GLU A 27 -13.33 -8.06 1.69
C GLU A 27 -13.41 -8.81 0.35
N SER A 28 -13.77 -8.11 -0.74
CA SER A 28 -13.78 -8.68 -2.08
C SER A 28 -12.37 -8.88 -2.63
N ILE A 29 -12.01 -10.14 -2.89
CA ILE A 29 -10.75 -10.51 -3.57
C ILE A 29 -10.61 -9.73 -4.88
N THR A 30 -11.67 -9.67 -5.68
CA THR A 30 -11.64 -8.93 -6.96
C THR A 30 -11.34 -7.44 -6.77
N TYR A 31 -11.86 -6.82 -5.72
CA TYR A 31 -11.59 -5.42 -5.44
C TYR A 31 -10.12 -5.21 -5.05
N ARG A 32 -9.58 -6.08 -4.18
CA ARG A 32 -8.17 -6.05 -3.79
C ARG A 32 -7.22 -6.30 -4.96
N SER A 33 -7.49 -7.30 -5.80
CA SER A 33 -6.65 -7.58 -6.98
C SER A 33 -6.66 -6.43 -8.00
N ARG A 34 -7.75 -5.65 -8.08
CA ARG A 34 -7.76 -4.42 -8.90
C ARG A 34 -6.88 -3.33 -8.32
N MET A 35 -6.83 -3.21 -7.00
CA MET A 35 -5.91 -2.28 -6.33
C MET A 35 -4.46 -2.68 -6.57
N GLU A 36 -4.12 -3.96 -6.39
CA GLU A 36 -2.78 -4.51 -6.69
C GLU A 36 -2.37 -4.21 -8.13
N ALA A 37 -3.21 -4.56 -9.10
CA ALA A 37 -2.92 -4.35 -10.51
C ALA A 37 -2.75 -2.86 -10.87
N ALA A 38 -3.52 -1.97 -10.25
CA ALA A 38 -3.39 -0.53 -10.45
C ALA A 38 -2.02 -0.01 -9.94
N LEU A 39 -1.60 -0.46 -8.75
CA LEU A 39 -0.32 -0.12 -8.16
C LEU A 39 0.86 -0.66 -8.99
N GLU A 40 0.79 -1.92 -9.42
CA GLU A 40 1.82 -2.53 -10.28
C GLU A 40 1.95 -1.82 -11.63
N THR A 41 0.84 -1.36 -12.20
CA THR A 41 0.82 -0.62 -13.47
C THR A 41 1.42 0.78 -13.31
N ALA A 42 1.05 1.49 -12.23
CA ALA A 42 1.54 2.84 -11.95
C ALA A 42 3.02 2.85 -11.57
N MET A 43 3.51 1.75 -10.98
CA MET A 43 4.85 1.65 -10.44
C MET A 43 5.52 0.32 -10.85
N PRO A 44 5.92 0.18 -12.13
CA PRO A 44 6.58 -1.03 -12.61
C PRO A 44 7.89 -1.32 -11.87
N GLY A 45 8.13 -2.58 -11.53
CA GLY A 45 9.33 -3.03 -10.81
C GLY A 45 9.18 -3.05 -9.29
N TYR A 46 8.06 -2.55 -8.77
CA TYR A 46 7.61 -2.75 -7.40
C TYR A 46 6.59 -3.88 -7.34
N VAL A 47 6.49 -4.53 -6.17
CA VAL A 47 5.55 -5.60 -5.88
C VAL A 47 4.64 -5.12 -4.76
N PHE A 48 3.34 -5.19 -4.98
CA PHE A 48 2.32 -4.79 -4.01
C PHE A 48 1.45 -5.98 -3.65
N THR A 49 1.19 -6.16 -2.37
CA THR A 49 0.26 -7.19 -1.89
C THR A 49 -0.80 -6.53 -1.02
N VAL A 50 -2.05 -6.58 -1.45
CA VAL A 50 -3.19 -6.02 -0.74
C VAL A 50 -3.81 -7.11 0.13
N THR A 51 -3.59 -7.02 1.44
CA THR A 51 -4.02 -8.06 2.40
C THR A 51 -4.96 -7.53 3.47
N ILE A 52 -5.96 -8.36 3.80
CA ILE A 52 -6.87 -8.14 4.93
C ILE A 52 -6.48 -8.95 6.17
N GLU A 53 -5.54 -9.88 6.02
CA GLU A 53 -5.04 -10.76 7.06
C GLU A 53 -3.84 -10.11 7.76
N HIS A 54 -4.02 -8.87 8.22
CA HIS A 54 -2.98 -8.10 8.89
C HIS A 54 -3.37 -7.78 10.33
N PRO A 55 -2.52 -8.06 11.34
CA PRO A 55 -2.85 -7.78 12.75
C PRO A 55 -3.01 -6.28 13.01
N GLY A 56 -2.30 -5.44 12.25
CA GLY A 56 -2.41 -3.98 12.29
C GLY A 56 -3.58 -3.42 11.48
N ARG A 57 -4.49 -4.25 10.94
CA ARG A 57 -5.64 -3.76 10.19
C ARG A 57 -6.60 -2.99 11.09
N GLN A 58 -6.95 -1.80 10.63
CA GLN A 58 -7.65 -0.77 11.39
C GLN A 58 -9.10 -0.57 10.89
N ASP A 59 -9.97 -0.03 11.76
CA ASP A 59 -11.38 0.24 11.44
C ASP A 59 -11.60 1.63 10.81
N HIS A 60 -10.63 2.53 10.93
CA HIS A 60 -10.63 3.89 10.38
C HIS A 60 -10.26 3.92 8.91
N GLU A 61 -10.53 5.03 8.22
CA GLU A 61 -10.60 5.16 6.75
C GLU A 61 -9.26 5.10 6.02
N ASP A 62 -8.17 4.93 6.77
CA ASP A 62 -6.81 5.04 6.27
C ASP A 62 -6.30 3.71 5.72
N ILE A 63 -5.63 3.77 4.58
CA ILE A 63 -4.87 2.63 4.04
C ILE A 63 -3.47 2.69 4.65
N VAL A 64 -3.05 1.59 5.27
CA VAL A 64 -1.69 1.44 5.79
C VAL A 64 -0.81 0.82 4.72
N ILE A 65 0.42 1.32 4.60
CA ILE A 65 1.43 0.86 3.65
C ILE A 65 2.67 0.46 4.44
N GLU A 66 3.07 -0.80 4.33
CA GLU A 66 4.25 -1.32 5.02
C GLU A 66 5.31 -1.72 3.98
N PRO A 67 6.41 -0.96 3.88
CA PRO A 67 7.53 -1.32 3.02
C PRO A 67 8.40 -2.42 3.64
N ASP A 68 8.83 -3.38 2.82
CA ASP A 68 9.93 -4.27 3.17
C ASP A 68 11.26 -3.63 2.74
N GLY A 69 11.81 -2.79 3.61
CA GLY A 69 13.05 -2.04 3.38
C GLY A 69 12.87 -0.54 3.50
N VAL A 70 13.80 0.21 2.91
CA VAL A 70 13.81 1.68 2.95
C VAL A 70 13.18 2.25 1.69
N VAL A 71 12.20 3.14 1.85
CA VAL A 71 11.62 3.90 0.75
C VAL A 71 12.50 5.12 0.50
N PHE A 72 13.28 5.08 -0.57
CA PHE A 72 13.94 6.26 -1.11
C PHE A 72 12.89 7.11 -1.87
N GLU A 73 13.13 8.42 -2.00
CA GLU A 73 12.21 9.31 -2.74
C GLU A 73 10.78 9.28 -2.17
N LEU A 74 10.66 9.32 -0.84
CA LEU A 74 9.41 9.10 -0.12
C LEU A 74 8.26 10.00 -0.59
N GLU A 75 8.51 11.28 -0.88
CA GLU A 75 7.45 12.20 -1.32
C GLU A 75 6.86 11.79 -2.68
N GLU A 76 7.72 11.47 -3.65
CA GLU A 76 7.31 11.06 -5.00
C GLU A 76 6.64 9.68 -4.97
N PHE A 77 7.14 8.78 -4.13
CA PHE A 77 6.50 7.50 -3.84
C PHE A 77 5.08 7.71 -3.27
N LEU A 78 4.95 8.51 -2.20
CA LEU A 78 3.66 8.74 -1.54
C LEU A 78 2.67 9.42 -2.48
N GLN A 79 3.12 10.36 -3.32
CA GLN A 79 2.27 11.01 -4.30
C GLN A 79 1.71 9.98 -5.31
N ARG A 80 2.56 9.13 -5.87
CA ARG A 80 2.14 8.11 -6.83
C ARG A 80 1.17 7.11 -6.21
N ILE A 81 1.43 6.67 -4.98
CA ILE A 81 0.52 5.78 -4.26
C ILE A 81 -0.82 6.47 -4.02
N ALA A 82 -0.82 7.71 -3.54
CA ALA A 82 -2.04 8.46 -3.27
C ALA A 82 -2.88 8.65 -4.54
N GLU A 83 -2.26 9.07 -5.65
CA GLU A 83 -2.93 9.22 -6.95
C GLU A 83 -3.52 7.90 -7.45
N THR A 84 -2.78 6.80 -7.27
CA THR A 84 -3.21 5.46 -7.71
C THR A 84 -4.34 4.90 -6.86
N LEU A 85 -4.32 5.14 -5.54
CA LEU A 85 -5.32 4.64 -4.60
C LEU A 85 -6.55 5.55 -4.48
N ALA A 86 -6.45 6.82 -4.88
CA ALA A 86 -7.54 7.79 -4.81
C ALA A 86 -8.89 7.26 -5.35
N PRO A 87 -8.97 6.58 -6.51
CA PRO A 87 -10.24 6.03 -7.01
C PRO A 87 -10.86 4.97 -6.08
N PHE A 88 -10.04 4.22 -5.35
CA PHE A 88 -10.48 3.15 -4.44
C PHE A 88 -10.90 3.67 -3.06
N VAL A 89 -10.45 4.87 -2.70
CA VAL A 89 -10.88 5.58 -1.49
C VAL A 89 -12.08 6.48 -1.80
N ALA A 90 -12.11 7.10 -2.98
CA ALA A 90 -13.18 8.00 -3.43
C ALA A 90 -14.48 7.28 -3.80
N ASP A 91 -14.48 5.95 -4.01
CA ASP A 91 -15.68 5.09 -4.13
C ASP A 91 -16.47 4.98 -2.79
N ARG A 92 -16.33 6.00 -1.95
CA ARG A 92 -17.15 6.35 -0.78
C ARG A 92 -18.44 7.06 -1.16
N ALA A 93 -18.88 6.95 -2.41
CA ALA A 93 -20.18 7.49 -2.79
C ALA A 93 -21.24 6.84 -1.89
N PRO A 94 -22.01 7.62 -1.10
CA PRO A 94 -23.20 7.06 -0.49
C PRO A 94 -24.05 6.61 -1.68
N ARG A 95 -24.30 5.30 -1.80
CA ARG A 95 -25.44 4.85 -2.58
C ARG A 95 -26.65 5.38 -1.84
N LEU A 96 -27.04 6.62 -2.16
CA LEU A 96 -28.33 7.18 -1.80
C LEU A 96 -29.35 6.22 -2.38
N ASN A 97 -29.94 5.40 -1.51
CA ASN A 97 -31.21 4.74 -1.78
C ASN A 97 -32.30 5.79 -2.00
#